data_AF-A0A1M6XRI0-F1
#
_entry.id   AF-A0A1M6XRI0-F1
#
_cell.length_a   1.000
_cell.length_b   1.000
_cell.length_c   1.000
_cell.angle_alpha   90.00
_cell.angle_beta   90.00
_cell.angle_gamma   90.00
#
_symmetry.space_group_name_H-M   'P 1'
#
loop_
_entity.id
_entity.type
_entity.pdbx_description
1 polymer ?
#
loop_
_entity_poly.entity_id
_entity_poly.type
_entity_poly.pdbx_seq_one_letter_code
_entity_poly.pdbx_strand_id
1 'polypeptide(L)'
;MHRLFKNASALTGMAMIAVVPALAQTPQQTTARYDDWMVSCAIAAGVKSCEMSQSQSIQGQATPVSQITIGRVAKNEPLKIAFQVAPDLWLQAGLKLIIDEKEAPLAAMFRWCVPTRCLADADLTDAITKKLAGRTEPVRLLWKDASQRDITIPVSLNGFLPALNAMNETSTPGPAADDVRRFDGQWLLESECQAISPSVLKSAWKTTGKISNGQLSAKFGDEGKPGSGKFEGVVKPNGSLELSVTGLSGDSKYNTNNVPEKTPYNWKASGNLSGSDGTATKIEGRFCHVSFSKSS
;
A
#
# COMPACT_ATOMS: atom_id res chain seq x y z
N MET A 1 33.03 -61.85 -40.29
CA MET A 1 33.54 -61.56 -41.66
C MET A 1 32.71 -60.40 -42.20
N HIS A 2 33.26 -59.18 -42.20
CA HIS A 2 33.83 -58.49 -43.38
C HIS A 2 32.80 -57.81 -44.31
N ARG A 3 32.90 -56.47 -44.33
CA ARG A 3 32.70 -55.50 -45.46
C ARG A 3 31.25 -55.20 -45.90
N LEU A 4 30.75 -53.97 -45.73
CA LEU A 4 31.00 -52.68 -46.41
C LEU A 4 30.18 -52.47 -47.71
N PHE A 5 29.75 -51.21 -47.89
CA PHE A 5 29.04 -50.54 -49.01
C PHE A 5 27.49 -50.56 -48.93
N LYS A 6 26.70 -49.49 -49.13
CA LYS A 6 26.84 -48.28 -49.98
C LYS A 6 25.75 -47.23 -49.65
N ASN A 7 26.11 -45.95 -49.79
CA ASN A 7 25.37 -44.81 -50.38
C ASN A 7 24.12 -44.13 -49.76
N ALA A 8 24.24 -42.79 -49.79
CA ALA A 8 23.27 -41.76 -50.22
C ALA A 8 22.15 -41.31 -49.27
N SER A 9 22.24 -40.06 -48.78
CA SER A 9 21.55 -38.92 -49.39
C SER A 9 21.63 -37.69 -48.49
N ALA A 10 21.87 -36.54 -49.11
CA ALA A 10 21.88 -35.23 -48.51
C ALA A 10 20.46 -34.77 -48.11
N LEU A 11 20.36 -34.04 -47.00
CA LEU A 11 19.28 -33.10 -46.74
C LEU A 11 19.82 -31.99 -45.83
N THR A 12 20.17 -30.88 -46.46
CA THR A 12 20.60 -29.63 -45.83
C THR A 12 19.38 -28.98 -45.16
N GLY A 13 19.21 -29.18 -43.86
CA GLY A 13 18.18 -28.52 -43.05
C GLY A 13 18.65 -27.14 -42.62
N MET A 14 18.15 -26.09 -43.26
CA MET A 14 18.40 -24.70 -42.88
C MET A 14 17.57 -24.37 -41.62
N ALA A 15 18.20 -24.36 -40.46
CA ALA A 15 17.55 -24.01 -39.20
C ALA A 15 17.30 -22.49 -39.16
N MET A 16 16.03 -22.07 -39.26
CA MET A 16 15.64 -20.69 -38.97
C MET A 16 15.68 -20.45 -37.46
N ILE A 17 16.61 -19.60 -37.02
CA ILE A 17 16.62 -19.06 -35.66
C ILE A 17 15.52 -17.99 -35.60
N ALA A 18 14.40 -18.30 -34.96
CA ALA A 18 13.39 -17.31 -34.63
C ALA A 18 13.95 -16.41 -33.51
N VAL A 19 14.32 -15.17 -33.85
CA VAL A 19 14.61 -14.13 -32.86
C VAL A 19 13.27 -13.68 -32.30
N VAL A 20 12.90 -14.20 -31.14
CA VAL A 20 11.76 -13.70 -30.37
C VAL A 20 12.19 -12.35 -29.77
N PRO A 21 11.48 -11.23 -30.03
CA PRO A 21 11.78 -9.99 -29.34
C PRO A 21 11.51 -10.20 -27.85
N ALA A 22 12.54 -10.07 -27.02
CA ALA A 22 12.35 -9.99 -25.58
C ALA A 22 11.51 -8.72 -25.31
N LEU A 23 10.25 -8.90 -24.89
CA LEU A 23 9.48 -7.81 -24.30
C LEU A 23 10.29 -7.28 -23.13
N ALA A 24 10.72 -6.02 -23.21
CA ALA A 24 11.42 -5.35 -22.12
C ALA A 24 10.50 -5.37 -20.88
N GLN A 25 10.78 -6.26 -19.94
CA GLN A 25 10.14 -6.29 -18.64
C GLN A 25 10.69 -5.09 -17.86
N THR A 26 9.93 -4.00 -17.78
CA THR A 26 10.27 -2.88 -16.91
C THR A 26 10.44 -3.41 -15.49
N PRO A 27 11.54 -3.14 -14.77
CA PRO A 27 11.74 -3.64 -13.42
C PRO A 27 10.58 -3.20 -12.53
N GLN A 28 9.83 -4.17 -11.98
CA GLN A 28 8.72 -3.90 -11.06
C GLN A 28 9.20 -3.25 -9.76
N GLN A 29 10.50 -3.37 -9.47
CA GLN A 29 11.19 -2.73 -8.36
C GLN A 29 12.55 -2.19 -8.81
N THR A 30 12.90 -0.99 -8.36
CA THR A 30 14.21 -0.36 -8.61
C THR A 30 14.84 0.04 -7.29
N THR A 31 16.13 -0.19 -7.13
CA THR A 31 16.89 0.26 -5.96
C THR A 31 18.05 1.16 -6.38
N ALA A 32 18.34 2.17 -5.56
CA ALA A 32 19.47 3.07 -5.74
C ALA A 32 20.11 3.38 -4.38
N ARG A 33 21.45 3.37 -4.32
CA ARG A 33 22.20 3.63 -3.09
C ARG A 33 22.76 5.05 -3.11
N TYR A 34 22.62 5.74 -1.98
CA TYR A 34 23.10 7.09 -1.70
C TYR A 34 23.86 7.02 -0.38
N ASP A 35 25.16 6.73 -0.46
CA ASP A 35 26.03 6.51 0.70
C ASP A 35 25.45 5.43 1.65
N ASP A 36 24.91 5.85 2.79
CA ASP A 36 24.36 4.97 3.82
C ASP A 36 22.85 4.72 3.66
N TRP A 37 22.20 5.36 2.69
CA TRP A 37 20.77 5.22 2.42
C TRP A 37 20.51 4.45 1.13
N MET A 38 19.45 3.66 1.13
CA MET A 38 18.95 2.95 -0.06
C MET A 38 17.54 3.43 -0.36
N VAL A 39 17.32 3.96 -1.56
CA VAL A 39 15.98 4.22 -2.09
C VAL A 39 15.51 2.97 -2.82
N SER A 40 14.34 2.45 -2.44
CA SER A 40 13.64 1.39 -3.14
C SER A 40 12.32 1.95 -3.65
N CYS A 41 12.04 1.77 -4.93
CA CYS A 41 10.75 2.08 -5.52
C CYS A 41 10.12 0.81 -6.06
N ALA A 42 8.84 0.62 -5.80
CA ALA A 42 8.04 -0.43 -6.40
C ALA A 42 6.92 0.19 -7.22
N ILE A 43 6.62 -0.43 -8.36
CA ILE A 43 5.43 -0.11 -9.15
C ILE A 43 4.42 -1.22 -8.90
N ALA A 44 3.40 -0.91 -8.12
CA ALA A 44 2.27 -1.79 -7.89
C ALA A 44 1.04 -1.16 -8.54
N ALA A 45 0.37 -1.91 -9.43
CA ALA A 45 -0.94 -1.52 -9.92
C ALA A 45 -0.93 -0.13 -10.63
N GLY A 46 0.19 0.17 -11.31
CA GLY A 46 0.46 1.44 -11.99
C GLY A 46 0.88 2.59 -11.05
N VAL A 47 0.87 2.40 -9.73
CA VAL A 47 1.31 3.37 -8.74
C VAL A 47 2.76 3.10 -8.36
N LYS A 48 3.61 4.11 -8.51
CA LYS A 48 4.99 4.07 -8.03
C LYS A 48 5.03 4.57 -6.59
N SER A 49 5.41 3.71 -5.66
CA SER A 49 5.75 4.08 -4.29
C SER A 49 7.25 3.98 -4.11
N CYS A 50 7.83 4.94 -3.40
CA CYS A 50 9.26 4.95 -3.09
C CYS A 50 9.44 5.16 -1.60
N GLU A 51 10.41 4.44 -1.05
CA GLU A 51 10.85 4.54 0.34
C GLU A 51 12.37 4.62 0.37
N MET A 52 12.92 5.33 1.35
CA MET A 52 14.35 5.30 1.64
C MET A 52 14.59 4.56 2.95
N SER A 53 15.58 3.69 2.99
CA SER A 53 15.90 2.90 4.17
C SER A 53 17.38 2.89 4.51
N GLN A 54 17.66 2.66 5.78
CA GLN A 54 18.99 2.42 6.31
C GLN A 54 18.90 1.30 7.35
N SER A 55 19.74 0.28 7.20
CA SER A 55 19.91 -0.78 8.21
C SER A 55 21.06 -0.41 9.13
N GLN A 56 20.85 -0.49 10.43
CA GLN A 56 21.88 -0.23 11.43
C GLN A 56 22.34 -1.53 12.07
N SER A 57 23.65 -1.69 12.16
CA SER A 57 24.32 -2.86 12.74
C SER A 57 25.21 -2.42 13.90
N ILE A 58 25.31 -3.25 14.93
CA ILE A 58 26.30 -3.08 16.00
C ILE A 58 27.56 -3.83 15.60
N GLN A 59 28.73 -3.26 15.88
CA GLN A 59 30.01 -3.92 15.63
C GLN A 59 30.07 -5.26 16.37
N GLY A 60 30.33 -6.34 15.64
CA GLY A 60 30.36 -7.71 16.20
C GLY A 60 29.06 -8.51 16.06
N GLN A 61 27.97 -7.91 15.54
CA GLN A 61 26.74 -8.63 15.19
C GLN A 61 26.57 -8.71 13.67
N ALA A 62 26.28 -9.93 13.17
CA ALA A 62 26.13 -10.19 11.74
C ALA A 62 24.80 -9.71 11.16
N THR A 63 23.78 -9.56 12.00
CA THR A 63 22.43 -9.11 11.61
C THR A 63 22.22 -7.66 12.03
N PRO A 64 21.60 -6.82 11.17
CA PRO A 64 21.16 -5.50 11.57
C PRO A 64 20.29 -5.56 12.83
N VAL A 65 20.55 -4.67 13.79
CA VAL A 65 19.77 -4.56 15.04
C VAL A 65 18.58 -3.66 14.88
N SER A 66 18.62 -2.76 13.90
CA SER A 66 17.49 -1.98 13.49
C SER A 66 17.50 -1.71 11.98
N GLN A 67 16.33 -1.35 11.48
CA GLN A 67 16.17 -0.76 10.17
C GLN A 67 15.22 0.42 10.27
N ILE A 68 15.61 1.52 9.65
CA ILE A 68 14.79 2.71 9.50
C ILE A 68 14.29 2.75 8.07
N THR A 69 13.01 3.01 7.89
CA THR A 69 12.38 3.25 6.59
C THR A 69 11.59 4.55 6.64
N ILE A 70 11.79 5.42 5.66
CA ILE A 70 11.06 6.67 5.50
C ILE A 70 10.29 6.59 4.18
N GLY A 71 9.02 6.96 4.20
CA GLY A 71 8.18 6.94 3.02
C GLY A 71 6.85 7.65 3.26
N ARG A 72 5.99 7.66 2.24
CA ARG A 72 4.61 8.14 2.33
C ARG A 72 3.65 6.96 2.22
N VAL A 73 2.58 7.00 3.00
CA VAL A 73 1.46 6.07 2.84
C VAL A 73 0.65 6.40 1.58
N ALA A 74 0.50 7.69 1.26
CA ALA A 74 -0.14 8.19 0.03
C ALA A 74 0.43 9.55 -0.40
N LYS A 75 0.15 9.97 -1.66
CA LYS A 75 0.71 11.19 -2.30
C LYS A 75 0.64 12.47 -1.44
N ASN A 76 -0.42 12.63 -0.65
CA ASN A 76 -0.69 13.82 0.16
C ASN A 76 -0.62 13.57 1.66
N GLU A 77 -0.15 12.39 2.08
CA GLU A 77 0.06 12.11 3.50
C GLU A 77 1.45 12.58 3.93
N PRO A 78 1.61 13.00 5.20
CA PRO A 78 2.91 13.36 5.73
C PRO A 78 3.89 12.19 5.61
N LEU A 79 5.18 12.51 5.53
CA LEU A 79 6.21 11.49 5.63
C LEU A 79 6.05 10.76 6.96
N LYS A 80 6.14 9.43 6.90
CA LYS A 80 6.25 8.57 8.07
C LYS A 80 7.68 8.08 8.16
N ILE A 81 8.18 7.96 9.38
CA ILE A 81 9.39 7.22 9.69
C ILE A 81 8.99 5.97 10.47
N ALA A 82 9.43 4.82 9.99
CA ALA A 82 9.20 3.51 10.60
C ALA A 82 10.53 2.93 11.09
N PHE A 83 10.49 2.36 12.27
CA PHE A 83 11.63 1.75 12.95
C PHE A 83 11.33 0.27 13.17
N GLN A 84 12.15 -0.60 12.60
CA GLN A 84 12.16 -2.02 12.91
C GLN A 84 13.31 -2.26 13.89
N VAL A 85 13.03 -2.88 15.03
CA VAL A 85 14.04 -3.21 16.06
C VAL A 85 13.86 -4.65 16.53
N ALA A 86 14.90 -5.21 17.16
CA ALA A 86 14.82 -6.53 17.80
C ALA A 86 13.71 -6.58 18.88
N PRO A 87 13.05 -7.73 19.08
CA PRO A 87 11.92 -7.85 20.01
C PRO A 87 12.31 -7.84 21.50
N ASP A 88 13.61 -7.85 21.82
CA ASP A 88 14.12 -7.68 23.18
C ASP A 88 14.07 -6.19 23.59
N LEU A 89 12.87 -5.72 23.97
CA LEU A 89 12.65 -4.31 24.31
C LEU A 89 11.67 -4.10 25.48
N TRP A 90 11.92 -3.05 26.25
CA TRP A 90 11.05 -2.55 27.32
C TRP A 90 10.04 -1.55 26.75
N LEU A 91 8.84 -2.04 26.42
CA LEU A 91 7.78 -1.28 25.73
C LEU A 91 7.46 0.07 26.38
N GLN A 92 7.45 0.14 27.71
CA GLN A 92 7.08 1.35 28.46
C GLN A 92 8.08 2.51 28.28
N ALA A 93 9.34 2.24 27.93
CA ALA A 93 10.32 3.30 27.67
C ALA A 93 10.12 3.98 26.31
N GLY A 94 9.39 3.32 25.40
CA GLY A 94 9.22 3.73 24.02
C GLY A 94 10.52 3.67 23.21
N LEU A 95 10.40 4.08 21.95
CA LEU A 95 11.52 4.24 21.02
C LEU A 95 11.61 5.69 20.59
N LYS A 96 12.82 6.26 20.60
CA LYS A 96 13.03 7.70 20.42
C LYS A 96 14.18 7.95 19.45
N LEU A 97 13.98 8.89 18.54
CA LEU A 97 15.05 9.44 17.71
C LEU A 97 15.52 10.76 18.31
N ILE A 98 16.73 10.78 18.85
CA ILE A 98 17.39 11.97 19.39
C ILE A 98 18.10 12.68 18.23
N ILE A 99 17.53 13.79 17.79
CA ILE A 99 18.06 14.60 16.69
C ILE A 99 18.98 15.70 17.22
N ASP A 100 18.64 16.25 18.40
CA ASP A 100 19.38 17.29 19.09
C ASP A 100 19.20 17.10 20.60
N GLU A 101 20.29 17.09 21.37
CA GLU A 101 20.26 16.87 22.82
C GLU A 101 19.48 17.95 23.59
N LYS A 102 19.31 19.13 22.98
CA LYS A 102 18.65 20.28 23.62
C LYS A 102 17.14 20.34 23.34
N GLU A 103 16.62 19.47 22.48
CA GLU A 103 15.21 19.48 22.06
C GLU A 103 14.52 18.17 22.44
N ALA A 104 13.18 18.20 22.44
CA ALA A 104 12.40 16.99 22.64
C ALA A 104 12.69 15.99 21.51
N PRO A 105 12.89 14.70 21.84
CA PRO A 105 13.14 13.68 20.83
C PRO A 105 11.87 13.36 20.05
N LEU A 106 12.03 12.86 18.83
CA LEU A 106 10.91 12.29 18.08
C LEU A 106 10.55 10.93 18.70
N ALA A 107 9.43 10.89 19.43
CA ALA A 107 8.91 9.66 20.03
C ALA A 107 8.15 8.83 18.98
N ALA A 108 8.53 7.58 18.82
CA ALA A 108 7.83 6.61 17.99
C ALA A 108 6.92 5.73 18.84
N MET A 109 5.78 5.35 18.25
CA MET A 109 4.80 4.52 18.90
C MET A 109 4.85 3.10 18.34
N PHE A 110 5.04 2.11 19.21
CA PHE A 110 4.99 0.70 18.81
C PHE A 110 3.61 0.35 18.26
N ARG A 111 3.59 -0.30 17.09
CA ARG A 111 2.37 -0.74 16.40
C ARG A 111 2.11 -2.21 16.63
N TRP A 112 3.15 -3.02 16.45
CA TRP A 112 3.07 -4.47 16.58
C TRP A 112 4.47 -5.07 16.75
N CYS A 113 4.50 -6.28 17.29
CA CYS A 113 5.69 -7.10 17.39
C CYS A 113 5.38 -8.49 16.84
N VAL A 114 6.35 -9.06 16.14
CA VAL A 114 6.40 -10.46 15.71
C VAL A 114 7.68 -11.09 16.27
N PRO A 115 7.83 -12.42 16.28
CA PRO A 115 8.98 -13.08 16.92
C PRO A 115 10.36 -12.61 16.45
N THR A 116 10.45 -12.00 15.27
CA THR A 116 11.73 -11.52 14.70
C THR A 116 11.96 -10.02 14.84
N ARG A 117 10.92 -9.21 15.10
CA ARG A 117 11.02 -7.74 15.14
C ARG A 117 9.81 -7.06 15.75
N CYS A 118 10.01 -5.87 16.28
CA CYS A 118 8.96 -4.90 16.58
C CYS A 118 8.99 -3.74 15.59
N LEU A 119 7.81 -3.23 15.21
CA LEU A 119 7.65 -2.03 14.40
C LEU A 119 7.13 -0.88 15.27
N ALA A 120 7.80 0.26 15.21
CA ALA A 120 7.29 1.55 15.69
C ALA A 120 7.27 2.56 14.55
N ASP A 121 6.36 3.53 14.61
CA ASP A 121 6.35 4.64 13.65
C ASP A 121 6.13 6.00 14.32
N ALA A 122 6.47 7.05 13.58
CA ALA A 122 6.19 8.44 13.93
C ALA A 122 5.94 9.28 12.68
N ASP A 123 5.30 10.43 12.86
CA ASP A 123 5.19 11.45 11.82
C ASP A 123 6.53 12.19 11.66
N LEU A 124 7.02 12.25 10.43
CA LEU A 124 8.19 13.01 10.05
C LEU A 124 7.73 14.36 9.48
N THR A 125 7.56 15.34 10.36
CA THR A 125 7.11 16.68 9.97
C THR A 125 8.11 17.38 9.05
N ASP A 126 7.68 18.39 8.30
CA ASP A 126 8.56 19.18 7.43
C ASP A 126 9.72 19.82 8.21
N ALA A 127 9.46 20.27 9.44
CA ALA A 127 10.48 20.83 10.32
C ALA A 127 11.56 19.81 10.68
N ILE A 128 11.15 18.58 11.05
CA ILE A 128 12.08 17.50 11.37
C ILE A 128 12.83 17.05 10.11
N THR A 129 12.12 16.90 9.00
CA THR A 129 12.70 16.50 7.70
C THR A 129 13.79 17.49 7.26
N LYS A 130 13.50 18.80 7.33
CA LYS A 130 14.48 19.85 7.01
C LYS A 130 15.67 19.83 7.96
N LYS A 131 15.44 19.55 9.25
CA LYS A 131 16.50 19.46 10.26
C LYS A 131 17.41 18.26 10.04
N LEU A 132 16.88 17.10 9.63
CA LEU A 132 17.69 15.93 9.25
C LEU A 132 18.46 16.19 7.94
N ALA A 133 17.80 16.79 6.95
CA ALA A 133 18.41 17.15 5.66
C ALA A 133 19.59 18.13 5.77
N GLY A 134 19.60 18.99 6.79
CA GLY A 134 20.66 19.96 7.04
C GLY A 134 21.79 19.49 7.97
N ARG A 135 21.78 18.22 8.41
CA ARG A 135 22.77 17.67 9.34
C ARG A 135 23.68 16.65 8.67
N THR A 136 24.95 16.65 9.08
CA THR A 136 25.96 15.66 8.68
C THR A 136 26.29 14.69 9.82
N GLU A 137 26.19 15.16 11.07
CA GLU A 137 26.41 14.32 12.25
C GLU A 137 25.30 13.27 12.39
N PRO A 138 25.63 12.04 12.84
CA PRO A 138 24.64 11.00 13.05
C PRO A 138 23.67 11.39 14.17
N VAL A 139 22.41 11.01 13.99
CA VAL A 139 21.38 11.11 15.05
C VAL A 139 21.30 9.80 15.82
N ARG A 140 20.72 9.80 17.02
CA ARG A 140 20.73 8.63 17.90
C ARG A 140 19.35 7.99 17.99
N LEU A 141 19.24 6.73 17.60
CA LEU A 141 18.08 5.90 17.91
C LEU A 141 18.26 5.29 19.30
N LEU A 142 17.31 5.53 20.21
CA LEU A 142 17.38 5.12 21.60
C LEU A 142 16.14 4.32 22.00
N TRP A 143 16.37 3.18 22.64
CA TRP A 143 15.34 2.40 23.35
C TRP A 143 15.97 1.65 24.53
N LYS A 144 15.15 0.94 25.31
CA LYS A 144 15.60 0.04 26.36
C LYS A 144 15.35 -1.42 25.99
N ASP A 145 16.31 -2.30 26.24
CA ASP A 145 16.10 -3.76 26.14
C ASP A 145 15.22 -4.30 27.29
N ALA A 146 14.87 -5.60 27.30
CA ALA A 146 14.04 -6.16 28.38
C ALA A 146 14.72 -6.14 29.76
N SER A 147 16.06 -6.03 29.79
CA SER A 147 16.84 -5.82 31.02
C SER A 147 16.93 -4.33 31.42
N GLN A 148 16.17 -3.46 30.75
CA GLN A 148 16.14 -2.01 30.95
C GLN A 148 17.46 -1.28 30.66
N ARG A 149 18.38 -1.92 29.94
CA ARG A 149 19.63 -1.28 29.50
C ARG A 149 19.35 -0.38 28.32
N ASP A 150 19.99 0.78 28.29
CA ASP A 150 19.89 1.69 27.15
C ASP A 150 20.63 1.11 25.95
N ILE A 151 19.91 0.99 24.84
CA ILE A 151 20.47 0.66 23.54
C ILE A 151 20.45 1.93 22.70
N THR A 152 21.63 2.38 22.31
CA THR A 152 21.81 3.59 21.49
C THR A 152 22.50 3.22 20.18
N ILE A 153 21.85 3.51 19.07
CA ILE A 153 22.34 3.21 17.73
C ILE A 153 22.53 4.52 16.96
N PRO A 154 23.72 4.76 16.38
CA PRO A 154 23.91 5.89 15.48
C PRO A 154 23.17 5.62 14.17
N VAL A 155 22.44 6.63 13.72
CA VAL A 155 21.76 6.67 12.43
C VAL A 155 22.52 7.66 11.57
N SER A 156 23.17 7.16 10.51
CA SER A 156 23.97 8.01 9.62
C SER A 156 23.07 8.90 8.77
N LEU A 157 23.47 10.15 8.60
CA LEU A 157 22.84 11.09 7.69
C LEU A 157 23.63 11.30 6.38
N ASN A 158 24.73 10.57 6.19
CA ASN A 158 25.48 10.58 4.93
C ASN A 158 24.58 10.08 3.80
N GLY A 159 24.40 10.91 2.76
CA GLY A 159 23.51 10.59 1.65
C GLY A 159 22.01 10.79 1.93
N PHE A 160 21.62 11.27 3.12
CA PHE A 160 20.20 11.46 3.48
C PHE A 160 19.47 12.42 2.54
N LEU A 161 19.99 13.63 2.34
CA LEU A 161 19.36 14.63 1.48
C LEU A 161 19.23 14.17 0.01
N PRO A 162 20.28 13.66 -0.66
CA PRO A 162 20.11 13.17 -2.03
C PRO A 162 19.17 11.96 -2.11
N ALA A 163 19.16 11.06 -1.12
CA ALA A 163 18.20 9.96 -1.06
C ALA A 163 16.75 10.46 -0.89
N LEU A 164 16.53 11.43 -0.01
CA LEU A 164 15.22 12.05 0.23
C LEU A 164 14.71 12.74 -1.04
N ASN A 165 15.58 13.49 -1.73
CA ASN A 165 15.23 14.14 -3.00
C ASN A 165 14.90 13.09 -4.06
N ALA A 166 15.74 12.05 -4.21
CA ALA A 166 15.47 10.98 -5.16
C ALA A 166 14.16 10.25 -4.86
N MET A 167 13.88 9.92 -3.60
CA MET A 167 12.61 9.32 -3.18
C MET A 167 11.42 10.23 -3.52
N ASN A 168 11.56 11.54 -3.32
CA ASN A 168 10.51 12.51 -3.63
C ASN A 168 10.31 12.70 -5.15
N GLU A 169 11.38 12.86 -5.92
CA GLU A 169 11.35 13.02 -7.38
C GLU A 169 10.77 11.77 -8.07
N THR A 170 11.12 10.59 -7.56
CA THR A 170 10.63 9.31 -8.10
C THR A 170 9.25 8.90 -7.58
N SER A 171 8.72 9.59 -6.57
CA SER A 171 7.31 9.54 -6.17
C SER A 171 6.40 10.42 -7.02
N THR A 172 6.95 11.06 -8.05
CA THR A 172 6.16 11.64 -9.15
C THR A 172 5.49 10.49 -9.91
N PRO A 173 4.16 10.49 -10.03
CA PRO A 173 3.43 9.62 -10.94
C PRO A 173 4.13 9.65 -12.31
N GLY A 174 4.53 8.49 -12.84
CA GLY A 174 4.75 8.41 -14.28
C GLY A 174 3.46 8.85 -15.00
N PRO A 175 3.50 9.23 -16.29
CA PRO A 175 2.32 9.70 -17.02
C PRO A 175 1.09 8.78 -16.94
N ALA A 176 1.25 7.51 -16.55
CA ALA A 176 0.16 6.55 -16.30
C ALA A 176 -0.49 6.63 -14.90
N ALA A 177 0.17 7.18 -13.88
CA ALA A 177 -0.35 7.21 -12.50
C ALA A 177 -1.22 8.45 -12.21
N ASP A 178 -1.01 9.55 -12.94
CA ASP A 178 -1.93 10.72 -12.95
C ASP A 178 -3.07 10.58 -13.98
N ASP A 179 -3.10 9.48 -14.75
CA ASP A 179 -4.21 9.15 -15.64
C ASP A 179 -5.25 8.29 -14.91
N VAL A 180 -6.43 8.87 -14.64
CA VAL A 180 -7.54 8.15 -14.00
C VAL A 180 -8.02 6.94 -14.81
N ARG A 181 -7.78 6.93 -16.13
CA ARG A 181 -8.16 5.83 -17.02
C ARG A 181 -7.43 4.53 -16.73
N ARG A 182 -6.38 4.55 -15.90
CA ARG A 182 -5.75 3.32 -15.38
C ARG A 182 -6.74 2.43 -14.61
N PHE A 183 -7.80 3.02 -14.07
CA PHE A 183 -8.87 2.31 -13.38
C PHE A 183 -9.99 1.82 -14.31
N ASP A 184 -10.00 2.21 -15.59
CA ASP A 184 -11.06 1.83 -16.52
C ASP A 184 -11.13 0.31 -16.70
N GLY A 185 -12.35 -0.20 -16.80
CA GLY A 185 -12.62 -1.63 -16.93
C GLY A 185 -13.83 -2.09 -16.14
N GLN A 186 -14.04 -3.41 -16.15
CA GLN A 186 -15.06 -4.08 -15.33
C GLN A 186 -14.48 -4.40 -13.95
N TRP A 187 -15.32 -4.29 -12.93
CA TRP A 187 -14.95 -4.48 -11.53
C TRP A 187 -16.02 -5.30 -10.81
N LEU A 188 -15.60 -6.27 -10.02
CA LEU A 188 -16.42 -6.96 -9.05
C LEU A 188 -16.41 -6.15 -7.74
N LEU A 189 -17.61 -5.87 -7.23
CA LEU A 189 -17.85 -5.17 -5.97
C LEU A 189 -18.46 -6.17 -4.99
N GLU A 190 -17.83 -6.38 -3.84
CA GLU A 190 -18.38 -7.21 -2.76
C GLU A 190 -18.72 -6.32 -1.57
N SER A 191 -19.99 -6.23 -1.23
CA SER A 191 -20.50 -5.40 -0.15
C SER A 191 -20.80 -6.26 1.07
N GLU A 192 -20.34 -5.83 2.24
CA GLU A 192 -20.61 -6.46 3.52
C GLU A 192 -21.04 -5.43 4.56
N CYS A 193 -22.19 -5.65 5.19
CA CYS A 193 -22.66 -4.83 6.30
C CYS A 193 -22.71 -5.65 7.60
N GLN A 194 -22.10 -5.12 8.65
CA GLN A 194 -21.97 -5.81 9.95
C GLN A 194 -23.30 -5.86 10.70
N ALA A 195 -23.56 -6.90 11.49
CA ALA A 195 -24.80 -6.99 12.27
C ALA A 195 -24.92 -5.83 13.30
N ILE A 196 -26.15 -5.43 13.65
CA ILE A 196 -26.43 -4.57 14.81
C ILE A 196 -27.29 -5.39 15.76
N SER A 197 -26.67 -5.83 16.86
CA SER A 197 -27.34 -6.65 17.87
C SER A 197 -28.48 -5.87 18.55
N PRO A 198 -29.62 -6.52 18.86
CA PRO A 198 -29.95 -7.92 18.59
C PRO A 198 -30.69 -8.13 17.25
N SER A 199 -31.13 -7.06 16.58
CA SER A 199 -32.23 -7.14 15.61
C SER A 199 -31.83 -7.08 14.14
N VAL A 200 -30.63 -6.58 13.81
CA VAL A 200 -30.20 -6.40 12.42
C VAL A 200 -29.15 -7.44 12.05
N LEU A 201 -29.48 -8.32 11.11
CA LEU A 201 -28.58 -9.38 10.66
C LEU A 201 -27.46 -8.84 9.76
N LYS A 202 -26.30 -9.51 9.78
CA LYS A 202 -25.23 -9.29 8.79
C LYS A 202 -25.75 -9.53 7.38
N SER A 203 -25.28 -8.76 6.41
CA SER A 203 -25.61 -8.94 5.00
C SER A 203 -24.36 -8.84 4.14
N ALA A 204 -24.28 -9.69 3.12
CA ALA A 204 -23.18 -9.70 2.16
C ALA A 204 -23.71 -10.01 0.76
N TRP A 205 -23.26 -9.28 -0.26
CA TRP A 205 -23.69 -9.46 -1.65
C TRP A 205 -22.63 -8.96 -2.62
N LYS A 206 -22.72 -9.39 -3.88
CA LYS A 206 -21.79 -9.01 -4.93
C LYS A 206 -22.54 -8.38 -6.11
N THR A 207 -21.89 -7.44 -6.79
CA THR A 207 -22.34 -6.94 -8.09
C THR A 207 -21.15 -6.60 -8.99
N THR A 208 -21.38 -6.40 -10.27
CA THR A 208 -20.36 -5.91 -11.21
C THR A 208 -20.63 -4.45 -11.54
N GLY A 209 -19.57 -3.66 -11.58
CA GLY A 209 -19.56 -2.27 -12.00
C GLY A 209 -18.56 -2.02 -13.11
N LYS A 210 -18.70 -0.87 -13.76
CA LYS A 210 -17.75 -0.37 -14.75
C LYS A 210 -17.16 0.94 -14.27
N ILE A 211 -15.85 1.09 -14.43
CA ILE A 211 -15.17 2.37 -14.34
C ILE A 211 -14.84 2.83 -15.76
N SER A 212 -15.17 4.08 -16.07
CA SER A 212 -14.85 4.72 -17.35
C SER A 212 -14.51 6.18 -17.10
N ASN A 213 -13.30 6.59 -17.46
CA ASN A 213 -12.78 7.94 -17.26
C ASN A 213 -13.00 8.47 -15.84
N GLY A 214 -12.70 7.63 -14.83
CA GLY A 214 -12.86 7.97 -13.41
C GLY A 214 -14.28 7.93 -12.87
N GLN A 215 -15.29 7.66 -13.70
CA GLN A 215 -16.67 7.49 -13.25
C GLN A 215 -16.97 6.00 -13.04
N LEU A 216 -17.28 5.62 -11.81
CA LEU A 216 -17.77 4.30 -11.44
C LEU A 216 -19.30 4.27 -11.54
N SER A 217 -19.84 3.22 -12.15
CA SER A 217 -21.26 2.88 -12.13
C SER A 217 -21.46 1.38 -11.95
N ALA A 218 -22.31 0.98 -11.00
CA ALA A 218 -22.77 -0.40 -10.85
C ALA A 218 -24.27 -0.39 -10.52
N LYS A 219 -25.00 -1.40 -10.98
CA LYS A 219 -26.40 -1.64 -10.58
C LYS A 219 -26.47 -2.93 -9.78
N PHE A 220 -27.41 -3.06 -8.86
CA PHE A 220 -27.68 -4.30 -8.13
C PHE A 220 -29.18 -4.50 -7.99
N GLY A 221 -29.61 -5.75 -8.02
CA GLY A 221 -31.02 -6.12 -8.06
C GLY A 221 -31.74 -5.65 -9.34
N ASP A 222 -33.00 -6.03 -9.46
CA ASP A 222 -33.86 -5.61 -10.56
C ASP A 222 -34.47 -4.24 -10.27
N GLU A 223 -34.41 -3.34 -11.26
CA GLU A 223 -34.86 -1.95 -11.10
C GLU A 223 -36.31 -1.87 -10.55
N GLY A 224 -36.49 -1.12 -9.46
CA GLY A 224 -37.80 -0.94 -8.81
C GLY A 224 -38.25 -2.10 -7.90
N LYS A 225 -37.48 -3.19 -7.79
CA LYS A 225 -37.75 -4.29 -6.86
C LYS A 225 -37.13 -4.04 -5.48
N PRO A 226 -37.60 -4.71 -4.40
CA PRO A 226 -36.93 -4.67 -3.11
C PRO A 226 -35.46 -5.06 -3.22
N GLY A 227 -34.57 -4.37 -2.50
CA GLY A 227 -33.14 -4.66 -2.52
C GLY A 227 -32.43 -4.28 -3.82
N SER A 228 -32.99 -3.37 -4.60
CA SER A 228 -32.39 -2.87 -5.85
C SER A 228 -31.79 -1.48 -5.70
N GLY A 229 -30.86 -1.13 -6.58
CA GLY A 229 -30.25 0.20 -6.57
C GLY A 229 -29.01 0.30 -7.43
N LYS A 230 -28.23 1.35 -7.17
CA LYS A 230 -27.00 1.65 -7.91
C LYS A 230 -25.91 2.22 -7.02
N PHE A 231 -24.69 1.94 -7.43
CA PHE A 231 -23.47 2.60 -7.00
C PHE A 231 -23.04 3.60 -8.06
N GLU A 232 -22.75 4.82 -7.65
CA GLU A 232 -22.15 5.86 -8.50
C GLU A 232 -20.96 6.44 -7.75
N GLY A 233 -19.79 6.51 -8.38
CA GLY A 233 -18.59 6.99 -7.70
C GLY A 233 -17.63 7.74 -8.60
N VAL A 234 -16.83 8.59 -7.99
CA VAL A 234 -15.77 9.35 -8.66
C VAL A 234 -14.43 8.85 -8.12
N VAL A 235 -13.60 8.36 -9.03
CA VAL A 235 -12.21 7.97 -8.78
C VAL A 235 -11.32 9.13 -9.20
N LYS A 236 -10.43 9.57 -8.30
CA LYS A 236 -9.40 10.57 -8.60
C LYS A 236 -8.15 9.87 -9.12
N PRO A 237 -7.26 10.56 -9.86
CA PRO A 237 -6.01 9.96 -10.35
C PRO A 237 -5.16 9.27 -9.28
N ASN A 238 -5.13 9.85 -8.07
CA ASN A 238 -4.44 9.30 -6.90
C ASN A 238 -5.09 8.03 -6.31
N GLY A 239 -6.20 7.55 -6.88
CA GLY A 239 -6.95 6.38 -6.42
C GLY A 239 -8.04 6.66 -5.39
N SER A 240 -8.17 7.88 -4.89
CA SER A 240 -9.25 8.21 -3.95
C SER A 240 -10.62 8.06 -4.60
N LEU A 241 -11.51 7.34 -3.92
CA LEU A 241 -12.84 7.00 -4.38
C LEU A 241 -13.87 7.63 -3.43
N GLU A 242 -14.78 8.42 -4.01
CA GLU A 242 -16.01 8.85 -3.35
C GLU A 242 -17.18 8.10 -3.99
N LEU A 243 -18.03 7.49 -3.18
CA LEU A 243 -19.11 6.61 -3.63
C LEU A 243 -20.45 7.08 -3.05
N SER A 244 -21.47 7.12 -3.89
CA SER A 244 -22.86 7.35 -3.53
C SER A 244 -23.67 6.11 -3.90
N VAL A 245 -24.50 5.66 -2.97
CA VAL A 245 -25.39 4.51 -3.17
C VAL A 245 -26.81 4.96 -2.97
N THR A 246 -27.65 4.63 -3.94
CA THR A 246 -29.09 4.90 -3.89
C THR A 246 -29.84 3.63 -4.21
N GLY A 247 -30.96 3.41 -3.54
CA GLY A 247 -31.72 2.19 -3.76
C GLY A 247 -33.01 2.10 -2.97
N LEU A 248 -33.61 0.93 -3.07
CA LEU A 248 -34.81 0.52 -2.37
C LEU A 248 -34.43 -0.59 -1.39
N SER A 249 -34.86 -0.48 -0.14
CA SER A 249 -34.59 -1.48 0.89
C SER A 249 -35.11 -2.86 0.49
N GLY A 250 -34.35 -3.90 0.87
CA GLY A 250 -34.78 -5.30 0.79
C GLY A 250 -35.41 -5.74 2.10
N ASP A 251 -35.35 -7.05 2.37
CA ASP A 251 -35.87 -7.69 3.59
C ASP A 251 -35.48 -6.90 4.86
N SER A 252 -36.50 -6.55 5.65
CA SER A 252 -36.40 -5.65 6.80
C SER A 252 -35.43 -6.14 7.88
N LYS A 253 -35.20 -7.45 7.99
CA LYS A 253 -34.26 -8.01 8.99
C LYS A 253 -32.79 -7.62 8.76
N TYR A 254 -32.46 -7.15 7.56
CA TYR A 254 -31.14 -6.62 7.21
C TYR A 254 -31.09 -5.09 7.26
N ASN A 255 -32.19 -4.41 7.61
CA ASN A 255 -32.25 -2.95 7.60
C ASN A 255 -32.20 -2.40 9.03
N THR A 256 -31.45 -1.31 9.24
CA THR A 256 -31.50 -0.58 10.52
C THR A 256 -32.94 -0.13 10.79
N ASN A 257 -33.40 -0.25 12.03
CA ASN A 257 -34.78 0.05 12.45
C ASN A 257 -35.88 -0.79 11.76
N ASN A 258 -35.54 -1.95 11.18
CA ASN A 258 -36.49 -2.82 10.46
C ASN A 258 -37.30 -2.07 9.39
N VAL A 259 -36.65 -1.12 8.71
CA VAL A 259 -37.28 -0.33 7.65
C VAL A 259 -37.98 -1.26 6.65
N PRO A 260 -39.26 -0.99 6.30
CA PRO A 260 -40.02 -1.81 5.36
C PRO A 260 -39.32 -1.97 4.02
N GLU A 261 -39.59 -3.05 3.30
CA GLU A 261 -39.12 -3.23 1.93
C GLU A 261 -39.58 -2.09 1.00
N LYS A 262 -38.83 -1.85 -0.07
CA LYS A 262 -39.08 -0.78 -1.05
C LYS A 262 -39.04 0.65 -0.49
N THR A 263 -38.46 0.85 0.69
CA THR A 263 -38.19 2.18 1.22
C THR A 263 -36.95 2.76 0.53
N PRO A 264 -37.03 3.97 -0.06
CA PRO A 264 -35.87 4.63 -0.63
C PRO A 264 -34.79 4.91 0.42
N TYR A 265 -33.53 4.72 0.03
CA TYR A 265 -32.39 5.12 0.84
C TYR A 265 -31.28 5.72 -0.01
N ASN A 266 -30.44 6.51 0.64
CA ASN A 266 -29.17 6.95 0.10
C ASN A 266 -28.08 6.89 1.18
N TRP A 267 -26.84 6.62 0.78
CA TRP A 267 -25.68 6.76 1.66
C TRP A 267 -24.40 6.97 0.87
N LYS A 268 -23.37 7.46 1.56
CA LYS A 268 -22.04 7.68 0.99
C LYS A 268 -20.99 6.76 1.60
N ALA A 269 -19.99 6.41 0.80
CA ALA A 269 -18.78 5.73 1.23
C ALA A 269 -17.54 6.45 0.67
N SER A 270 -16.43 6.34 1.39
CA SER A 270 -15.13 6.83 0.95
C SER A 270 -14.12 5.70 0.97
N GLY A 271 -13.20 5.69 0.02
CA GLY A 271 -12.27 4.59 -0.18
C GLY A 271 -11.08 4.96 -1.05
N ASN A 272 -10.29 3.94 -1.40
CA ASN A 272 -9.21 4.05 -2.36
C ASN A 272 -9.16 2.80 -3.27
N LEU A 273 -8.80 3.02 -4.53
CA LEU A 273 -8.45 1.99 -5.50
C LEU A 273 -6.93 1.97 -5.72
N SER A 274 -6.36 0.77 -5.75
CA SER A 274 -4.96 0.49 -6.04
C SER A 274 -4.86 -0.48 -7.21
N GLY A 275 -4.82 0.09 -8.42
CA GLY A 275 -4.80 -0.57 -9.73
C GLY A 275 -5.85 -1.65 -9.99
N SER A 276 -5.72 -2.88 -9.44
CA SER A 276 -6.68 -3.98 -9.66
C SER A 276 -7.55 -4.32 -8.46
N ASP A 277 -7.36 -3.63 -7.33
CA ASP A 277 -8.13 -3.85 -6.11
C ASP A 277 -8.45 -2.51 -5.43
N GLY A 278 -9.27 -2.56 -4.39
CA GLY A 278 -9.57 -1.38 -3.59
C GLY A 278 -10.62 -1.65 -2.52
N THR A 279 -10.85 -0.64 -1.69
CA THR A 279 -11.87 -0.72 -0.64
C THR A 279 -12.55 0.62 -0.44
N ALA A 280 -13.81 0.59 0.01
CA ALA A 280 -14.52 1.77 0.50
C ALA A 280 -15.35 1.41 1.73
N THR A 281 -15.48 2.36 2.65
CA THR A 281 -16.26 2.20 3.87
C THR A 281 -17.33 3.29 3.93
N LYS A 282 -18.54 2.89 4.33
CA LYS A 282 -19.65 3.81 4.53
C LYS A 282 -19.28 4.87 5.58
N ILE A 283 -19.55 6.14 5.27
CA ILE A 283 -19.10 7.28 6.09
C ILE A 283 -19.94 7.40 7.37
N GLU A 284 -21.25 7.13 7.29
CA GLU A 284 -22.19 7.34 8.42
C GLU A 284 -23.14 6.15 8.63
N GLY A 285 -23.49 5.93 9.89
CA GLY A 285 -24.45 4.91 10.31
C GLY A 285 -23.85 3.51 10.42
N ARG A 286 -24.63 2.49 10.04
CA ARG A 286 -24.21 1.08 10.09
C ARG A 286 -22.92 0.84 9.31
N PHE A 287 -21.93 0.21 9.94
CA PHE A 287 -20.68 -0.14 9.27
C PHE A 287 -20.94 -1.08 8.09
N CYS A 288 -20.63 -0.59 6.89
CA CYS A 288 -20.63 -1.35 5.65
C CYS A 288 -19.30 -1.13 4.94
N HIS A 289 -18.70 -2.22 4.49
CA HIS A 289 -17.46 -2.25 3.74
C HIS A 289 -17.74 -2.75 2.32
N VAL A 290 -17.05 -2.19 1.34
CA VAL A 290 -17.10 -2.63 -0.05
C VAL A 290 -15.68 -2.91 -0.50
N SER A 291 -15.41 -4.13 -0.94
CA SER A 291 -14.16 -4.49 -1.61
C SER A 291 -14.35 -4.45 -3.13
N PHE A 292 -13.30 -4.07 -3.83
CA PHE A 292 -13.28 -3.93 -5.28
C PHE A 292 -12.18 -4.84 -5.83
N SER A 293 -12.47 -5.58 -6.89
CA SER A 293 -11.47 -6.34 -7.65
C SER A 293 -11.74 -6.22 -9.15
N LYS A 294 -10.70 -5.93 -9.93
CA LYS A 294 -10.81 -5.73 -11.37
C LYS A 294 -11.06 -7.08 -12.04
N SER A 295 -12.12 -7.17 -12.83
CA SER A 295 -12.42 -8.38 -13.59
C SER A 295 -11.41 -8.53 -14.72
N SER A 296 -10.89 -9.75 -14.89
CA SER A 296 -9.93 -10.13 -15.94
C SER A 296 -10.52 -9.98 -17.34
#